data_AF-A0AAJ0HST5-F1
#
_entry.id   AF-A0AAJ0HST5-F1
#
_cell.length_a   1.000
_cell.length_b   1.000
_cell.length_c   1.000
_cell.angle_alpha   90.00
_cell.angle_beta   90.00
_cell.angle_gamma   90.00
#
_symmetry.space_group_name_H-M   'P 1'
#
loop_
_entity.id
_entity.type
_entity.pdbx_description
1 polymer ?
#
loop_
_entity_poly.entity_id
_entity_poly.type
_entity_poly.pdbx_seq_one_letter_code
_entity_poly.pdbx_strand_id
1 'polypeptide(L)'
;MAREGRGTALAELTFAQIIDGLPTKASSYHAELCPGVVKKTRQIRDAFDPMSFTFKTELLSAFQRMSPNMQKFELRLLEMLADACHQIASYLYSLDNGVHKHSLYYTWRDFAEPASPDPRLLVYRAPTPFYHLSYQDFNQYPNGISDVVGYWAEAKIIGGVMVFDRGESGTECRDVFLHSCYVNGPATIHPPTPRQYDALISFLVTPANPDISCPLPIHATSENRWRWDPFDAITKYHIFRDRYERKPPRSSIKDGCVHRASNWPETGDEMIYTLKQYRAAQGEESFDQAERERLEENMNKITPSSPLWRGKWEW
;
A
#
# COMPACT_ATOMS: atom_id res chain seq x y z
N MET A 1 -24.16 14.61 11.11
CA MET A 1 -23.96 15.19 9.75
C MET A 1 -22.75 14.52 9.14
N ALA A 2 -22.96 13.79 8.05
CA ALA A 2 -21.97 12.88 7.49
C ALA A 2 -20.90 13.65 6.70
N ARG A 3 -19.64 13.23 6.86
CA ARG A 3 -18.49 13.62 6.02
C ARG A 3 -18.79 13.23 4.57
N GLU A 4 -19.36 14.11 3.74
CA GLU A 4 -19.37 13.93 2.28
C GLU A 4 -18.13 14.61 1.68
N GLY A 5 -16.95 14.07 2.00
CA GLY A 5 -15.68 14.43 1.37
C GLY A 5 -15.24 13.33 0.40
N ARG A 6 -14.36 13.65 -0.55
CA ARG A 6 -13.84 12.68 -1.54
C ARG A 6 -13.20 11.43 -0.90
N GLY A 7 -12.65 11.56 0.32
CA GLY A 7 -12.10 10.44 1.10
C GLY A 7 -13.14 9.42 1.57
N THR A 8 -14.29 9.89 2.04
CA THR A 8 -15.41 9.01 2.42
C THR A 8 -16.03 8.34 1.20
N ALA A 9 -16.05 9.01 0.05
CA ALA A 9 -16.53 8.43 -1.20
C ALA A 9 -15.63 7.27 -1.68
N LEU A 10 -14.30 7.40 -1.55
CA LEU A 10 -13.37 6.32 -1.90
C LEU A 10 -13.54 5.10 -0.99
N ALA A 11 -13.55 5.31 0.33
CA ALA A 11 -13.74 4.20 1.28
C ALA A 11 -15.10 3.53 1.07
N GLU A 12 -16.18 4.30 0.90
CA GLU A 12 -17.52 3.77 0.59
C GLU A 12 -17.49 2.94 -0.70
N LEU A 13 -16.86 3.42 -1.77
CA LEU A 13 -16.74 2.69 -3.03
C LEU A 13 -15.91 1.41 -2.88
N THR A 14 -14.80 1.44 -2.14
CA THR A 14 -13.96 0.25 -1.91
C THR A 14 -14.72 -0.81 -1.12
N PHE A 15 -15.39 -0.44 -0.03
CA PHE A 15 -16.19 -1.38 0.76
C PHE A 15 -17.43 -1.86 -0.01
N ALA A 16 -18.05 -1.00 -0.82
CA ALA A 16 -19.15 -1.39 -1.69
C ALA A 16 -18.74 -2.45 -2.71
N GLN A 17 -17.52 -2.40 -3.26
CA GLN A 17 -17.01 -3.45 -4.15
C GLN A 17 -16.89 -4.80 -3.43
N ILE A 18 -16.44 -4.81 -2.17
CA ILE A 18 -16.38 -6.04 -1.35
C ILE A 18 -17.80 -6.60 -1.14
N ILE A 19 -18.77 -5.73 -0.82
CA ILE A 19 -20.18 -6.13 -0.66
C ILE A 19 -20.81 -6.58 -1.98
N ASP A 20 -20.40 -6.01 -3.11
CA ASP A 20 -20.83 -6.46 -4.43
C ASP A 20 -20.35 -7.90 -4.71
N GLY A 21 -19.11 -8.18 -4.30
CA GLY A 21 -18.42 -9.46 -4.44
C GLY A 21 -17.45 -9.53 -5.61
N LEU A 22 -17.41 -8.47 -6.43
CA LEU A 22 -16.42 -8.29 -7.49
C LEU A 22 -15.86 -6.86 -7.50
N PRO A 23 -14.58 -6.67 -7.85
CA PRO A 23 -14.05 -5.35 -8.13
C PRO A 23 -14.56 -4.78 -9.46
N THR A 24 -14.81 -3.47 -9.49
CA THR A 24 -15.19 -2.71 -10.71
C THR A 24 -14.06 -2.67 -11.75
N LYS A 25 -14.26 -2.12 -12.97
CA LYS A 25 -13.27 -2.09 -14.07
C LYS A 25 -11.98 -1.33 -13.74
N ALA A 26 -12.01 -0.43 -12.76
CA ALA A 26 -10.79 0.12 -12.15
C ALA A 26 -9.98 -0.98 -11.40
N SER A 27 -10.49 -2.20 -11.32
CA SER A 27 -10.05 -3.35 -10.51
C SER A 27 -10.45 -4.75 -11.09
N SER A 28 -10.97 -4.86 -12.33
CA SER A 28 -10.91 -6.03 -13.26
C SER A 28 -12.17 -6.85 -13.63
N TYR A 29 -13.40 -6.68 -13.09
CA TYR A 29 -14.47 -7.69 -13.31
C TYR A 29 -15.85 -7.21 -13.80
N HIS A 30 -16.34 -6.04 -13.42
CA HIS A 30 -17.58 -5.44 -14.00
C HIS A 30 -17.44 -3.92 -14.15
N ALA A 31 -18.22 -3.28 -15.04
CA ALA A 31 -18.04 -1.84 -15.30
C ALA A 31 -18.43 -0.95 -14.11
N GLU A 32 -19.52 -1.30 -13.43
CA GLU A 32 -20.13 -0.52 -12.34
C GLU A 32 -20.69 -1.48 -11.28
N LEU A 33 -20.81 -1.00 -10.04
CA LEU A 33 -21.43 -1.75 -8.94
C LEU A 33 -22.86 -2.18 -9.30
N CYS A 34 -23.30 -3.34 -8.81
CA CYS A 34 -24.67 -3.79 -8.99
C CYS A 34 -25.68 -2.82 -8.32
N PRO A 35 -26.88 -2.67 -8.90
CA PRO A 35 -27.92 -1.82 -8.32
C PRO A 35 -28.18 -2.13 -6.84
N GLY A 36 -28.23 -1.08 -6.02
CA GLY A 36 -28.57 -1.19 -4.59
C GLY A 36 -27.38 -1.47 -3.65
N VAL A 37 -26.20 -1.83 -4.17
CA VAL A 37 -25.03 -2.14 -3.33
C VAL A 37 -24.53 -0.94 -2.53
N VAL A 38 -24.52 0.26 -3.11
CA VAL A 38 -24.16 1.49 -2.39
C VAL A 38 -25.13 1.75 -1.23
N LYS A 39 -26.44 1.57 -1.46
CA LYS A 39 -27.46 1.73 -0.40
C LYS A 39 -27.23 0.72 0.73
N LYS A 40 -26.96 -0.54 0.39
CA LYS A 40 -26.64 -1.59 1.35
C LYS A 40 -25.37 -1.29 2.14
N THR A 41 -24.34 -0.77 1.47
CA THR A 41 -23.08 -0.36 2.11
C THR A 41 -23.33 0.72 3.15
N ARG A 42 -24.15 1.73 2.83
CA ARG A 42 -24.56 2.77 3.78
C ARG A 42 -25.38 2.21 4.94
N GLN A 43 -26.30 1.28 4.69
CA GLN A 43 -27.06 0.61 5.75
C GLN A 43 -26.16 -0.16 6.71
N ILE A 44 -25.17 -0.90 6.19
CA ILE A 44 -24.19 -1.61 7.02
C ILE A 44 -23.36 -0.59 7.82
N ARG A 45 -22.87 0.48 7.19
CA ARG A 45 -22.14 1.56 7.87
C ARG A 45 -22.95 2.19 9.00
N ASP A 46 -24.22 2.48 8.77
CA ASP A 46 -25.08 3.15 9.75
C ASP A 46 -25.47 2.21 10.92
N ALA A 47 -25.46 0.90 10.68
CA ALA A 47 -25.68 -0.13 11.70
C ALA A 47 -24.37 -0.67 12.33
N PHE A 48 -23.21 -0.22 11.85
CA PHE A 48 -21.90 -0.70 12.28
C PHE A 48 -21.60 -0.19 13.69
N ASP A 49 -21.23 -1.09 14.60
CA ASP A 49 -20.79 -0.75 15.95
C ASP A 49 -19.25 -0.60 15.98
N PRO A 50 -18.68 0.61 16.14
CA PRO A 50 -17.24 0.78 16.23
C PRO A 50 -16.60 0.03 17.41
N MET A 51 -17.37 -0.32 18.44
CA MET A 51 -16.87 -1.10 19.58
C MET A 51 -16.69 -2.58 19.25
N SER A 52 -17.12 -3.04 18.06
CA SER A 52 -16.90 -4.42 17.62
C SER A 52 -15.47 -4.68 17.13
N PHE A 53 -14.65 -3.64 16.93
CA PHE A 53 -13.25 -3.82 16.53
C PHE A 53 -12.43 -4.49 17.62
N THR A 54 -11.60 -5.45 17.21
CA THR A 54 -10.66 -6.12 18.10
C THR A 54 -9.25 -5.71 17.69
N PHE A 55 -8.74 -4.68 18.35
CA PHE A 55 -7.34 -4.28 18.21
C PHE A 55 -6.46 -5.14 19.13
N LYS A 56 -5.19 -5.33 18.75
CA LYS A 56 -4.20 -5.98 19.61
C LYS A 56 -4.06 -5.22 20.92
N THR A 57 -4.05 -5.94 22.04
CA THR A 57 -3.93 -5.35 23.38
C THR A 57 -2.69 -4.47 23.50
N GLU A 58 -1.58 -4.89 22.91
CA GLU A 58 -0.32 -4.16 22.90
C GLU A 58 -0.45 -2.85 22.12
N LEU A 59 -1.14 -2.87 20.97
CA LEU A 59 -1.39 -1.68 20.15
C LEU A 59 -2.28 -0.68 20.89
N LEU A 60 -3.41 -1.13 21.43
CA LEU A 60 -4.32 -0.28 22.21
C LEU A 60 -3.62 0.32 23.42
N SER A 61 -2.90 -0.49 24.17
CA SER A 61 -2.15 -0.04 25.34
C SER A 61 -1.07 0.97 24.96
N ALA A 62 -0.37 0.74 23.85
CA ALA A 62 0.65 1.66 23.35
C ALA A 62 0.02 2.99 22.91
N PHE A 63 -1.11 2.97 22.20
CA PHE A 63 -1.83 4.17 21.79
C PHE A 63 -2.31 4.98 23.00
N GLN A 64 -2.96 4.33 23.98
CA GLN A 64 -3.52 4.98 25.17
C GLN A 64 -2.48 5.63 26.09
N ARG A 65 -1.24 5.13 26.09
CA ARG A 65 -0.15 5.68 26.92
C ARG A 65 0.54 6.91 26.32
N MET A 66 0.30 7.22 25.05
CA MET A 66 0.99 8.30 24.35
C MET A 66 0.18 9.59 24.40
N SER A 67 0.87 10.72 24.55
CA SER A 67 0.22 12.04 24.48
C SER A 67 -0.02 12.44 23.02
N PRO A 68 -1.15 13.10 22.71
CA PRO A 68 -1.36 13.76 21.42
C PRO A 68 -0.19 14.70 21.10
N ASN A 69 0.12 14.88 19.81
CA ASN A 69 1.25 15.68 19.28
C ASN A 69 2.65 15.08 19.47
N MET A 70 2.75 13.82 19.92
CA MET A 70 4.00 13.07 19.88
C MET A 70 4.02 12.21 18.61
N GLN A 71 5.16 12.15 17.90
CA GLN A 71 5.31 11.28 16.72
C GLN A 71 4.91 9.82 17.02
N LYS A 72 5.22 9.33 18.22
CA LYS A 72 4.82 7.98 18.66
C LYS A 72 3.29 7.80 18.75
N PHE A 73 2.54 8.84 19.11
CA PHE A 73 1.08 8.80 19.10
C PHE A 73 0.57 8.71 17.66
N GLU A 74 1.11 9.53 16.76
CA GLU A 74 0.72 9.55 15.35
C GLU A 74 0.97 8.21 14.66
N LEU A 75 2.14 7.60 14.89
CA LEU A 75 2.45 6.28 14.33
C LEU A 75 1.47 5.20 14.82
N ARG A 76 1.09 5.22 16.11
CA ARG A 76 0.08 4.28 16.64
C ARG A 76 -1.32 4.58 16.12
N LEU A 77 -1.67 5.84 15.88
CA LEU A 77 -2.92 6.23 15.23
C LEU A 77 -2.98 5.68 13.79
N LEU A 78 -1.90 5.78 13.03
CA LEU A 78 -1.80 5.23 11.68
C LEU A 78 -1.90 3.70 11.69
N GLU A 79 -1.26 3.04 12.65
CA GLU A 79 -1.37 1.58 12.83
C GLU A 79 -2.81 1.14 13.14
N MET A 80 -3.52 1.87 14.01
CA MET A 80 -4.94 1.64 14.28
C MET A 80 -5.82 1.91 13.05
N LEU A 81 -5.51 2.93 12.25
CA LEU A 81 -6.23 3.21 11.00
C LEU A 81 -6.11 2.05 10.02
N ALA A 82 -4.89 1.56 9.80
CA ALA A 82 -4.63 0.42 8.93
C ALA A 82 -5.37 -0.84 9.40
N ASP A 83 -5.30 -1.15 10.70
CA ASP A 83 -5.96 -2.30 11.31
C ASP A 83 -7.50 -2.19 11.22
N ALA A 84 -8.07 -1.01 11.48
CA ALA A 84 -9.51 -0.78 11.33
C ALA A 84 -9.99 -0.95 9.88
N CYS A 85 -9.27 -0.38 8.91
CA CYS A 85 -9.58 -0.57 7.48
C CYS A 85 -9.53 -2.05 7.08
N HIS A 86 -8.51 -2.77 7.55
CA HIS A 86 -8.32 -4.19 7.32
C HIS A 86 -9.49 -5.01 7.90
N GLN A 87 -9.84 -4.76 9.16
CA GLN A 87 -10.91 -5.47 9.87
C GLN A 87 -12.29 -5.22 9.24
N ILE A 88 -12.61 -3.99 8.83
CA ILE A 88 -13.87 -3.71 8.11
C ILE A 88 -13.95 -4.54 6.84
N ALA A 89 -12.90 -4.52 6.02
CA ALA A 89 -12.88 -5.26 4.76
C ALA A 89 -13.00 -6.78 4.97
N SER A 90 -12.24 -7.32 5.93
CA SER A 90 -12.27 -8.73 6.32
C SER A 90 -13.67 -9.14 6.82
N TYR A 91 -14.30 -8.31 7.65
CA TYR A 91 -15.68 -8.51 8.12
C TYR A 91 -16.68 -8.51 6.97
N LEU A 92 -16.67 -7.46 6.13
CA LEU A 92 -17.60 -7.31 5.02
C LEU A 92 -17.50 -8.45 4.01
N TYR A 93 -16.28 -8.89 3.70
CA TYR A 93 -16.06 -10.05 2.84
C TYR A 93 -16.66 -11.29 3.48
N SER A 94 -16.38 -11.54 4.76
CA SER A 94 -16.85 -12.73 5.48
C SER A 94 -18.38 -12.87 5.55
N LEU A 95 -19.14 -11.78 5.36
CA LEU A 95 -20.60 -11.85 5.26
C LEU A 95 -21.07 -12.64 4.03
N ASP A 96 -20.29 -12.65 2.93
CA ASP A 96 -20.59 -13.26 1.62
C ASP A 96 -22.06 -13.07 1.19
N ASN A 97 -22.65 -11.93 1.57
CA ASN A 97 -24.06 -11.64 1.38
C ASN A 97 -24.31 -10.79 0.12
N GLY A 98 -23.26 -10.62 -0.70
CA GLY A 98 -23.24 -9.86 -1.93
C GLY A 98 -24.05 -10.46 -3.08
N VAL A 99 -24.12 -9.70 -4.17
CA VAL A 99 -24.74 -10.10 -5.43
C VAL A 99 -23.92 -11.20 -6.08
N HIS A 100 -22.60 -11.02 -6.11
CA HIS A 100 -21.66 -12.03 -6.56
C HIS A 100 -21.10 -12.78 -5.35
N LYS A 101 -21.57 -14.01 -5.16
CA LYS A 101 -21.01 -14.89 -4.13
C LYS A 101 -19.56 -15.21 -4.43
N HIS A 102 -18.75 -15.42 -3.39
CA HIS A 102 -17.35 -15.83 -3.57
C HIS A 102 -17.22 -17.12 -4.40
N SER A 103 -18.20 -18.01 -4.28
CA SER A 103 -18.28 -19.26 -5.05
C SER A 103 -18.22 -19.03 -6.57
N LEU A 104 -18.78 -17.93 -7.08
CA LEU A 104 -18.71 -17.59 -8.50
C LEU A 104 -17.25 -17.43 -8.96
N TYR A 105 -16.45 -16.70 -8.18
CA TYR A 105 -15.04 -16.51 -8.48
C TYR A 105 -14.26 -17.83 -8.33
N TYR A 106 -14.50 -18.59 -7.27
CA TYR A 106 -13.80 -19.86 -7.05
C TYR A 106 -14.11 -20.87 -8.17
N THR A 107 -15.37 -20.97 -8.60
CA THR A 107 -15.74 -21.77 -9.77
C THR A 107 -14.99 -21.30 -11.01
N TRP A 108 -14.99 -20.01 -11.34
CA TRP A 108 -14.21 -19.52 -12.49
C TRP A 108 -12.72 -19.83 -12.37
N ARG A 109 -12.13 -19.58 -11.19
CA ARG A 109 -10.71 -19.78 -10.91
C ARG A 109 -10.29 -21.25 -11.05
N ASP A 110 -11.14 -22.17 -10.58
CA ASP A 110 -10.82 -23.60 -10.51
C ASP A 110 -11.19 -24.33 -11.82
N PHE A 111 -12.21 -23.87 -12.55
CA PHE A 111 -12.61 -24.44 -13.85
C PHE A 111 -11.88 -23.86 -15.06
N ALA A 112 -11.27 -22.67 -14.95
CA ALA A 112 -10.50 -22.14 -16.06
C ALA A 112 -9.37 -23.12 -16.40
N GLU A 113 -9.30 -23.61 -17.64
CA GLU A 113 -8.13 -24.38 -18.08
C GLU A 113 -6.89 -23.47 -18.05
N PRO A 114 -5.70 -23.97 -17.68
CA PRO A 114 -4.49 -23.18 -17.81
C PRO A 114 -4.37 -22.74 -19.28
N ALA A 115 -4.28 -21.44 -19.52
CA ALA A 115 -4.26 -20.86 -20.88
C ALA A 115 -3.08 -21.35 -21.73
N SER A 116 -2.12 -22.06 -21.14
CA SER A 116 -1.01 -22.71 -21.81
C SER A 116 -0.63 -23.99 -21.06
N PRO A 117 -0.33 -25.09 -21.77
CA PRO A 117 0.27 -26.29 -21.20
C PRO A 117 1.75 -26.10 -20.80
N ASP A 118 2.38 -24.96 -21.16
CA ASP A 118 3.73 -24.63 -20.67
C ASP A 118 3.66 -24.19 -19.19
N PRO A 119 4.31 -24.92 -18.26
CA PRO A 119 4.36 -24.56 -16.84
C PRO A 119 4.95 -23.16 -16.58
N ARG A 120 5.72 -22.61 -17.52
CA ARG A 120 6.30 -21.26 -17.44
C ARG A 120 5.30 -20.15 -17.80
N LEU A 121 4.18 -20.50 -18.42
CA LEU A 121 3.12 -19.59 -18.84
C LEU A 121 1.83 -19.77 -18.03
N LEU A 122 1.90 -20.46 -16.88
CA LEU A 122 0.78 -20.54 -15.95
C LEU A 122 0.32 -19.13 -15.58
N VAL A 123 -0.87 -18.76 -16.08
CA VAL A 123 -1.52 -17.51 -15.71
C VAL A 123 -1.74 -17.57 -14.21
N TYR A 124 -1.04 -16.71 -13.47
CA TYR A 124 -1.19 -16.61 -12.02
C TYR A 124 -2.66 -16.29 -11.70
N ARG A 125 -3.28 -17.13 -10.87
CA ARG A 125 -4.65 -16.92 -10.39
C ARG A 125 -4.61 -16.58 -8.91
N ALA A 126 -5.07 -15.39 -8.60
CA ALA A 126 -5.17 -14.92 -7.23
C ALA A 126 -6.18 -15.77 -6.43
N PRO A 127 -6.04 -15.84 -5.09
CA PRO A 127 -6.97 -16.57 -4.25
C PRO A 127 -8.37 -15.93 -4.22
N THR A 128 -8.46 -14.62 -4.43
CA THR A 128 -9.67 -13.78 -4.44
C THR A 128 -9.49 -12.67 -5.48
N PRO A 129 -10.55 -12.09 -6.07
CA PRO A 129 -10.41 -10.96 -6.97
C PRO A 129 -9.97 -9.68 -6.23
N PHE A 130 -10.08 -9.66 -4.90
CA PHE A 130 -9.63 -8.57 -4.02
C PHE A 130 -8.27 -8.90 -3.39
N TYR A 131 -7.19 -8.75 -4.15
CA TYR A 131 -5.86 -9.13 -3.68
C TYR A 131 -4.80 -8.06 -3.92
N HIS A 132 -3.81 -8.05 -3.03
CA HIS A 132 -2.54 -7.36 -3.24
C HIS A 132 -1.47 -8.37 -3.65
N LEU A 133 -0.65 -8.05 -4.66
CA LEU A 133 0.37 -8.97 -5.21
C LEU A 133 1.28 -9.60 -4.15
N SER A 134 1.72 -8.80 -3.18
CA SER A 134 2.61 -9.22 -2.08
C SER A 134 1.93 -9.85 -0.85
N TYR A 135 0.60 -9.78 -0.70
CA TYR A 135 -0.11 -10.18 0.53
C TYR A 135 -1.20 -11.23 0.22
N GLN A 136 -0.77 -12.42 -0.18
CA GLN A 136 -1.67 -13.50 -0.65
C GLN A 136 -1.52 -14.80 0.13
N ASP A 137 -0.72 -14.81 1.19
CA ASP A 137 -0.37 -16.00 1.96
C ASP A 137 -1.49 -16.39 2.95
N PHE A 138 -2.72 -16.54 2.46
CA PHE A 138 -3.92 -16.73 3.28
C PHE A 138 -3.82 -17.90 4.28
N ASN A 139 -3.01 -18.93 4.01
CA ASN A 139 -2.80 -20.04 4.95
C ASN A 139 -2.12 -19.63 6.28
N GLN A 140 -1.42 -18.48 6.31
CA GLN A 140 -0.74 -17.99 7.51
C GLN A 140 -1.52 -16.88 8.23
N TYR A 141 -2.61 -16.40 7.62
CA TYR A 141 -3.41 -15.30 8.15
C TYR A 141 -4.51 -15.81 9.09
N PRO A 142 -4.77 -15.17 10.23
CA PRO A 142 -5.79 -15.60 11.18
C PRO A 142 -7.18 -15.78 10.59
N ASN A 143 -7.60 -14.91 9.66
CA ASN A 143 -8.91 -14.97 9.00
C ASN A 143 -8.82 -15.49 7.55
N GLY A 144 -7.70 -16.12 7.18
CA GLY A 144 -7.54 -16.74 5.88
C GLY A 144 -7.64 -15.74 4.71
N ILE A 145 -8.54 -16.04 3.76
CA ILE A 145 -8.74 -15.21 2.55
C ILE A 145 -9.27 -13.82 2.91
N SER A 146 -10.04 -13.67 4.00
CA SER A 146 -10.59 -12.38 4.39
C SER A 146 -9.49 -11.34 4.71
N ASP A 147 -8.34 -11.78 5.23
CA ASP A 147 -7.20 -10.88 5.47
C ASP A 147 -6.50 -10.47 4.17
N VAL A 148 -6.51 -11.31 3.11
CA VAL A 148 -6.06 -10.91 1.77
C VAL A 148 -6.89 -9.72 1.26
N VAL A 149 -8.20 -9.76 1.49
CA VAL A 149 -9.13 -8.68 1.13
C VAL A 149 -8.90 -7.44 1.98
N GLY A 150 -8.55 -7.62 3.26
CA GLY A 150 -8.12 -6.55 4.15
C GLY A 150 -6.94 -5.75 3.58
N TYR A 151 -5.87 -6.44 3.16
CA TYR A 151 -4.70 -5.79 2.54
C TYR A 151 -5.03 -5.11 1.21
N TRP A 152 -5.92 -5.69 0.41
CA TRP A 152 -6.40 -5.05 -0.81
C TRP A 152 -7.14 -3.74 -0.50
N ALA A 153 -8.01 -3.74 0.51
CA ALA A 153 -8.79 -2.56 0.89
C ALA A 153 -7.89 -1.45 1.43
N GLU A 154 -6.92 -1.77 2.29
CA GLU A 154 -5.88 -0.83 2.73
C GLU A 154 -5.18 -0.19 1.54
N ALA A 155 -4.72 -0.99 0.58
CA ALA A 155 -4.01 -0.44 -0.56
C ALA A 155 -4.87 0.43 -1.47
N LYS A 156 -6.19 0.20 -1.54
CA LYS A 156 -7.11 1.06 -2.29
C LYS A 156 -7.47 2.35 -1.56
N ILE A 157 -7.71 2.27 -0.25
CA ILE A 157 -8.17 3.40 0.56
C ILE A 157 -7.00 4.29 0.97
N ILE A 158 -5.93 3.69 1.50
CA ILE A 158 -4.77 4.38 2.05
C ILE A 158 -3.76 4.69 0.94
N GLY A 159 -3.70 3.87 -0.12
CA GLY A 159 -2.72 3.97 -1.21
C GLY A 159 -1.59 2.95 -1.14
N GLY A 160 -1.55 2.16 -0.07
CA GLY A 160 -0.68 1.01 0.12
C GLY A 160 -1.00 0.30 1.43
N VAL A 161 -0.48 -0.91 1.62
CA VAL A 161 -0.49 -1.55 2.94
C VAL A 161 0.50 -0.79 3.83
N MET A 162 0.02 -0.31 4.98
CA MET A 162 0.86 0.37 5.96
C MET A 162 1.71 -0.65 6.72
N VAL A 163 3.01 -0.45 6.68
CA VAL A 163 4.01 -1.28 7.37
C VAL A 163 4.93 -0.37 8.18
N PHE A 164 5.52 -0.90 9.25
CA PHE A 164 6.23 -0.08 10.23
C PHE A 164 7.65 -0.59 10.45
N ASP A 165 8.58 0.31 10.75
CA ASP A 165 9.87 -0.10 11.30
C ASP A 165 9.66 -0.60 12.73
N ARG A 166 9.81 -1.91 12.89
CA ARG A 166 9.62 -2.63 14.17
C ARG A 166 10.88 -2.75 15.00
N GLY A 167 12.01 -2.23 14.52
CA GLY A 167 13.32 -2.40 15.12
C GLY A 167 13.71 -3.88 15.27
N GLU A 168 14.90 -4.12 15.83
CA GLU A 168 15.42 -5.47 16.07
C GLU A 168 14.52 -6.29 17.01
N SER A 169 13.87 -5.61 17.96
CA SER A 169 12.92 -6.24 18.88
C SER A 169 11.68 -6.78 18.18
N GLY A 170 11.34 -6.28 16.99
CA GLY A 170 10.15 -6.64 16.25
C GLY A 170 8.84 -6.10 16.84
N THR A 171 8.91 -5.21 17.83
CA THR A 171 7.72 -4.66 18.53
C THR A 171 7.67 -3.14 18.55
N GLU A 172 8.71 -2.47 18.06
CA GLU A 172 8.78 -1.02 18.02
C GLU A 172 7.87 -0.47 16.91
N CYS A 173 7.80 0.84 16.83
CA CYS A 173 7.09 1.53 15.77
C CYS A 173 7.82 2.86 15.59
N ARG A 174 8.94 2.80 14.84
CA ARG A 174 9.88 3.92 14.68
C ARG A 174 9.50 4.82 13.51
N ASP A 175 8.96 4.23 12.44
CA ASP A 175 8.56 4.92 11.23
C ASP A 175 7.46 4.13 10.48
N VAL A 176 6.81 4.78 9.53
CA VAL A 176 5.72 4.24 8.70
C VAL A 176 6.07 4.25 7.23
N PHE A 177 5.71 3.18 6.54
CA PHE A 177 5.92 3.00 5.12
C PHE A 177 4.67 2.45 4.44
N LEU A 178 4.59 2.64 3.14
CA LEU A 178 3.51 2.16 2.29
C LEU A 178 4.06 1.16 1.27
N HIS A 179 3.39 0.01 1.20
CA HIS A 179 3.57 -0.97 0.13
C HIS A 179 2.43 -0.81 -0.87
N SER A 180 2.71 -0.15 -1.99
CA SER A 180 1.71 0.18 -3.01
C SER A 180 1.20 -1.06 -3.77
N CYS A 181 -0.05 -1.00 -4.26
CA CYS A 181 -0.71 -2.09 -5.01
C CYS A 181 -1.11 -1.73 -6.45
N TYR A 182 -0.59 -0.63 -7.00
CA TYR A 182 -0.98 -0.17 -8.33
C TYR A 182 -0.17 -0.87 -9.44
N VAL A 183 -0.84 -1.25 -10.53
CA VAL A 183 -0.22 -1.95 -11.68
C VAL A 183 1.00 -1.18 -12.24
N ASN A 184 0.93 0.15 -12.22
CA ASN A 184 2.01 1.05 -12.65
C ASN A 184 2.68 1.77 -11.47
N GLY A 185 2.39 1.36 -10.24
CA GLY A 185 3.01 1.90 -9.04
C GLY A 185 4.39 1.29 -8.77
N PRO A 186 5.11 1.81 -7.77
CA PRO A 186 6.32 1.15 -7.27
C PRO A 186 5.97 -0.21 -6.69
N ALA A 187 6.82 -1.19 -6.98
CA ALA A 187 6.89 -2.44 -6.22
C ALA A 187 7.74 -2.28 -4.95
N THR A 188 8.49 -1.18 -4.81
CA THR A 188 9.26 -0.84 -3.61
C THR A 188 8.37 -0.23 -2.52
N ILE A 189 8.77 -0.45 -1.28
CA ILE A 189 8.17 0.15 -0.09
C ILE A 189 8.75 1.55 0.07
N HIS A 190 7.94 2.51 0.51
CA HIS A 190 8.41 3.90 0.67
C HIS A 190 7.74 4.60 1.84
N PRO A 191 8.43 5.55 2.49
CA PRO A 191 7.78 6.42 3.45
C PRO A 191 6.85 7.40 2.71
N PRO A 192 5.82 7.93 3.37
CA PRO A 192 5.15 9.14 2.89
C PRO A 192 6.16 10.31 2.86
N THR A 193 5.97 11.27 1.94
CA THR A 193 6.73 12.53 2.04
C THR A 193 6.29 13.30 3.30
N PRO A 194 7.11 14.22 3.84
CA PRO A 194 6.68 15.05 4.98
C PRO A 194 5.33 15.72 4.74
N ARG A 195 5.10 16.25 3.53
CA ARG A 195 3.83 16.85 3.13
C ARG A 195 2.66 15.85 3.14
N GLN A 196 2.87 14.62 2.66
CA GLN A 196 1.85 13.58 2.69
C GLN A 196 1.53 13.14 4.12
N TYR A 197 2.56 12.98 4.95
CA TYR A 197 2.45 12.62 6.36
C TYR A 197 1.69 13.68 7.14
N ASP A 198 2.12 14.94 7.06
CA ASP A 198 1.50 16.06 7.78
C ASP A 198 0.04 16.27 7.37
N ALA A 199 -0.25 16.13 6.06
CA ALA A 199 -1.62 16.21 5.56
C ALA A 199 -2.49 15.08 6.11
N LEU A 200 -1.97 13.85 6.18
CA LEU A 200 -2.68 12.71 6.74
C LEU A 200 -2.94 12.88 8.23
N ILE A 201 -1.92 13.22 9.02
CA ILE A 201 -2.09 13.44 10.46
C ILE A 201 -3.07 14.58 10.72
N SER A 202 -2.90 15.72 10.03
CA SER A 202 -3.83 16.85 10.14
C SER A 202 -5.26 16.45 9.83
N PHE A 203 -5.49 15.64 8.79
CA PHE A 203 -6.82 15.14 8.44
C PHE A 203 -7.42 14.20 9.52
N LEU A 204 -6.58 13.40 10.19
CA LEU A 204 -7.04 12.46 11.21
C LEU A 204 -7.33 13.11 12.56
N VAL A 205 -6.51 14.09 12.98
CA VAL A 205 -6.62 14.71 14.32
C VAL A 205 -7.51 15.94 14.33
N THR A 206 -7.67 16.65 13.20
CA THR A 206 -8.48 17.86 13.17
C THR A 206 -9.96 17.51 13.17
N PRO A 207 -10.79 18.16 14.02
CA PRO A 207 -12.24 18.03 13.97
C PRO A 207 -12.79 18.29 12.56
N ALA A 208 -13.94 17.71 12.25
CA ALA A 208 -14.52 17.78 10.90
C ALA A 208 -14.63 19.23 10.40
N ASN A 209 -13.74 19.60 9.48
CA ASN A 209 -13.70 20.89 8.81
C ASN A 209 -13.89 20.68 7.30
N PRO A 210 -14.93 21.27 6.68
CA PRO A 210 -15.17 21.19 5.23
C PRO A 210 -13.97 21.65 4.37
N ASP A 211 -13.11 22.51 4.90
CA ASP A 211 -11.97 23.07 4.18
C ASP A 211 -10.78 22.08 4.07
N ILE A 212 -10.78 21.01 4.86
CA ILE A 212 -9.70 20.01 4.83
C ILE A 212 -10.03 18.93 3.80
N SER A 213 -9.34 18.98 2.65
CA SER A 213 -9.39 17.91 1.66
C SER A 213 -8.83 16.61 2.24
N CYS A 214 -9.46 15.48 1.89
CA CYS A 214 -8.89 14.18 2.22
C CYS A 214 -7.58 13.96 1.44
N PRO A 215 -6.47 13.58 2.11
CA PRO A 215 -5.19 13.32 1.46
C PRO A 215 -5.05 11.89 0.93
N LEU A 216 -6.07 11.05 1.12
CA LEU A 216 -6.08 9.65 0.70
C LEU A 216 -6.71 9.47 -0.69
N PRO A 217 -6.21 8.53 -1.51
CA PRO A 217 -5.11 7.61 -1.23
C PRO A 217 -3.75 8.29 -1.45
N ILE A 218 -2.74 7.89 -0.68
CA ILE A 218 -1.36 8.34 -0.84
C ILE A 218 -0.74 7.61 -2.02
N HIS A 219 -0.46 8.35 -3.09
CA HIS A 219 0.27 7.82 -4.23
C HIS A 219 1.77 8.09 -4.08
N ALA A 220 2.56 7.06 -4.36
CA ALA A 220 3.99 7.20 -4.46
C ALA A 220 4.36 8.06 -5.69
N THR A 221 5.30 8.97 -5.50
CA THR A 221 5.86 9.82 -6.55
C THR A 221 7.38 9.69 -6.57
N SER A 222 8.05 10.36 -7.49
CA SER A 222 9.52 10.50 -7.46
C SER A 222 10.01 11.23 -6.20
N GLU A 223 9.16 12.01 -5.51
CA GLU A 223 9.50 12.70 -4.27
C GLU A 223 9.51 11.77 -3.05
N ASN A 224 8.82 10.63 -3.11
CA ASN A 224 8.93 9.59 -2.09
C ASN A 224 10.29 8.91 -2.25
N ARG A 225 11.31 9.54 -1.66
CA ARG A 225 12.69 9.03 -1.59
C ARG A 225 12.80 7.96 -0.50
N TRP A 226 13.97 7.34 -0.38
CA TRP A 226 14.23 6.25 0.57
C TRP A 226 13.39 4.99 0.31
N ARG A 227 13.50 4.48 -0.92
CA ARG A 227 12.82 3.26 -1.35
C ARG A 227 13.44 2.02 -0.70
N TRP A 228 12.62 1.10 -0.25
CA TRP A 228 13.05 -0.17 0.32
C TRP A 228 12.60 -1.31 -0.58
N ASP A 229 13.52 -2.23 -0.85
CA ASP A 229 13.17 -3.47 -1.53
C ASP A 229 12.32 -4.34 -0.59
N PRO A 230 11.19 -4.94 -1.02
CA PRO A 230 10.34 -5.71 -0.12
C PRO A 230 11.02 -6.92 0.53
N PHE A 231 12.05 -7.51 -0.10
CA PHE A 231 12.85 -8.57 0.49
C PHE A 231 13.77 -8.05 1.58
N ASP A 232 14.57 -7.01 1.30
CA ASP A 232 15.46 -6.41 2.30
C ASP A 232 14.65 -5.84 3.48
N ALA A 233 13.52 -5.16 3.19
CA ALA A 233 12.62 -4.56 4.18
C ALA A 233 12.21 -5.56 5.27
N ILE A 234 11.78 -6.78 4.89
CA ILE A 234 11.34 -7.79 5.86
C ILE A 234 12.51 -8.58 6.46
N THR A 235 13.55 -8.89 5.67
CA THR A 235 14.62 -9.82 6.08
C THR A 235 15.75 -9.14 6.86
N LYS A 236 15.97 -7.84 6.66
CA LYS A 236 17.12 -7.11 7.21
C LYS A 236 16.73 -5.88 8.02
N TYR A 237 15.68 -5.18 7.62
CA TYR A 237 15.35 -3.86 8.17
C TYR A 237 14.12 -3.85 9.08
N HIS A 238 13.54 -5.02 9.36
CA HIS A 238 12.40 -5.16 10.27
C HIS A 238 11.19 -4.27 9.91
N ILE A 239 10.97 -4.01 8.62
CA ILE A 239 9.87 -3.20 8.09
C ILE A 239 8.68 -4.10 7.75
N PHE A 240 7.76 -4.24 8.70
CA PHE A 240 6.51 -5.00 8.58
C PHE A 240 5.46 -4.49 9.59
N ARG A 241 4.17 -4.61 9.31
CA ARG A 241 3.13 -4.48 10.35
C ARG A 241 3.16 -5.72 11.24
N ASP A 242 3.04 -6.90 10.63
CA ASP A 242 3.07 -8.19 11.33
C ASP A 242 4.13 -9.10 10.75
N ARG A 243 4.84 -9.87 11.59
CA ARG A 243 5.91 -10.77 11.11
C ARG A 243 5.40 -11.82 10.11
N TYR A 244 4.12 -12.16 10.19
CA TYR A 244 3.44 -13.08 9.30
C TYR A 244 2.67 -12.39 8.16
N GLU A 245 2.76 -11.07 7.98
CA GLU A 245 1.91 -10.39 6.99
C GLU A 245 2.22 -10.76 5.54
N ARG A 246 3.48 -11.10 5.23
CA ARG A 246 3.93 -11.47 3.89
C ARG A 246 5.15 -12.37 4.00
N LYS A 247 5.31 -13.31 3.07
CA LYS A 247 6.60 -14.00 2.91
C LYS A 247 7.62 -13.08 2.25
N PRO A 248 8.91 -13.24 2.57
CA PRO A 248 9.96 -12.63 1.76
C PRO A 248 9.77 -13.03 0.29
N PRO A 249 9.84 -12.08 -0.66
CA PRO A 249 9.90 -12.40 -2.08
C PRO A 249 11.03 -13.41 -2.37
N ARG A 250 10.89 -14.21 -3.44
CA ARG A 250 11.91 -15.21 -3.78
C ARG A 250 13.26 -14.60 -4.18
N SER A 251 13.25 -13.37 -4.66
CA SER A 251 14.42 -12.62 -5.09
C SER A 251 14.21 -11.13 -4.82
N SER A 252 15.29 -10.39 -4.64
CA SER A 252 15.23 -8.94 -4.51
C SER A 252 14.93 -8.30 -5.88
N ILE A 253 14.19 -7.19 -5.91
CA ILE A 253 13.92 -6.43 -7.13
C ILE A 253 15.23 -5.83 -7.67
N LYS A 254 16.18 -5.52 -6.79
CA LYS A 254 17.51 -5.02 -7.17
C LYS A 254 18.35 -6.05 -7.94
N ASP A 255 18.05 -7.34 -7.82
CA ASP A 255 18.77 -8.40 -8.54
C ASP A 255 18.24 -8.58 -9.98
N GLY A 256 17.14 -7.89 -10.32
CA GLY A 256 16.56 -7.90 -11.66
C GLY A 256 17.42 -7.12 -12.67
N CYS A 257 17.44 -7.57 -13.92
CA CYS A 257 18.20 -6.93 -15.00
C CYS A 257 17.63 -5.57 -15.47
N VAL A 258 16.43 -5.19 -15.02
CA VAL A 258 15.76 -3.94 -15.41
C VAL A 258 15.30 -3.21 -14.16
N HIS A 259 15.84 -2.00 -13.94
CA HIS A 259 15.41 -1.12 -12.86
C HIS A 259 14.47 -0.05 -13.40
N ARG A 260 13.28 0.06 -12.79
CA ARG A 260 12.28 1.06 -13.17
C ARG A 260 12.45 2.30 -12.30
N ALA A 261 12.41 3.49 -12.90
CA ALA A 261 12.39 4.76 -12.17
C ALA A 261 11.20 4.89 -11.21
N SER A 262 10.10 4.17 -11.47
CA SER A 262 8.98 4.09 -10.52
C SER A 262 9.36 3.39 -9.21
N ASN A 263 10.21 2.36 -9.28
CA ASN A 263 10.70 1.62 -8.11
C ASN A 263 11.86 2.33 -7.43
N TRP A 264 12.75 2.91 -8.23
CA TRP A 264 13.99 3.56 -7.82
C TRP A 264 14.11 4.93 -8.49
N PRO A 265 13.49 5.99 -7.93
CA PRO A 265 13.47 7.33 -8.52
C PRO A 265 14.85 7.84 -8.96
N GLU A 266 15.89 7.50 -8.21
CA GLU A 266 17.30 7.82 -8.48
C GLU A 266 17.81 7.26 -9.83
N THR A 267 17.27 6.13 -10.30
CA THR A 267 17.63 5.57 -11.63
C THR A 267 17.07 6.43 -12.76
N GLY A 268 15.93 7.07 -12.52
CA GLY A 268 15.39 8.09 -13.42
C GLY A 268 16.24 9.36 -13.41
N ASP A 269 16.69 9.79 -12.23
CA ASP A 269 17.58 10.94 -12.09
C ASP A 269 18.94 10.70 -12.80
N GLU A 270 19.53 9.51 -12.67
CA GLU A 270 20.77 9.11 -13.37
C GLU A 270 20.61 9.11 -14.89
N MET A 271 19.48 8.58 -15.39
CA MET A 271 19.16 8.58 -16.82
C MET A 271 19.02 10.00 -17.36
N ILE A 272 18.30 10.88 -16.64
CA ILE A 272 18.14 12.29 -17.02
C ILE A 272 19.50 12.98 -17.02
N TYR A 273 20.29 12.80 -15.96
CA TYR A 273 21.62 13.39 -15.84
C TYR A 273 22.52 13.02 -17.03
N THR A 274 22.59 11.72 -17.34
CA THR A 274 23.43 11.19 -18.43
C THR A 274 22.99 11.73 -19.79
N LEU A 275 21.67 11.75 -20.06
CA LEU A 275 21.13 12.26 -21.32
C LEU A 275 21.43 13.75 -21.49
N LYS A 276 21.22 14.55 -20.44
CA LYS A 276 21.49 15.99 -20.48
C LYS A 276 22.97 16.30 -20.65
N GLN A 277 23.84 15.55 -19.97
CA GLN A 277 25.28 15.67 -20.14
C GLN A 277 25.72 15.38 -21.57
N TYR A 278 25.18 14.32 -22.18
CA TYR A 278 25.47 13.97 -23.58
C TYR A 278 25.03 15.07 -24.55
N ARG A 279 23.79 15.55 -24.43
CA ARG A 279 23.26 16.60 -25.32
C ARG A 279 23.97 17.94 -25.15
N ALA A 280 24.36 18.28 -23.93
CA ALA A 280 25.19 19.46 -23.68
C ALA A 280 26.57 19.34 -24.35
N ALA A 281 27.18 18.15 -24.34
CA ALA A 281 28.44 17.90 -25.05
C ALA A 281 28.28 17.99 -26.58
N GLN A 282 27.09 17.71 -27.13
CA GLN A 282 26.75 17.91 -28.55
C GLN A 282 26.34 19.36 -28.88
N GLY A 283 26.22 20.24 -27.89
CA GLY A 283 25.73 21.60 -28.07
C GLY A 283 24.23 21.70 -28.37
N GLU A 284 23.46 20.63 -28.15
CA GLU A 284 22.01 20.57 -28.43
C GLU A 284 21.17 21.26 -27.35
N GLU A 285 21.62 21.24 -26.09
CA GLU A 285 20.92 21.87 -24.97
C GLU A 285 21.90 22.34 -23.89
N SER A 286 21.52 23.35 -23.10
CA SER A 286 22.28 23.74 -21.92
C SER A 286 21.93 22.86 -20.73
N PHE A 287 22.93 22.27 -20.07
CA PHE A 287 22.74 21.59 -18.80
C PHE A 287 23.12 22.52 -17.64
N ASP A 288 22.11 23.15 -17.03
CA ASP A 288 22.30 24.12 -15.96
C ASP A 288 23.01 23.53 -14.72
N GLN A 289 23.77 24.35 -14.00
CA GLN A 289 24.52 23.92 -12.82
C GLN A 289 23.59 23.58 -11.64
N ALA A 290 22.54 24.37 -11.40
CA ALA A 290 21.60 24.10 -10.30
C ALA A 290 20.79 22.83 -10.58
N GLU A 291 20.49 22.56 -11.85
CA GLU A 291 19.86 21.30 -12.24
C GLU A 291 20.78 20.08 -12.03
N ARG A 292 22.06 20.19 -12.36
CA ARG A 292 23.07 19.15 -12.09
C ARG A 292 23.14 18.81 -10.60
N GLU A 293 23.31 19.83 -9.77
CA GLU A 293 23.41 19.68 -8.31
C GLU A 293 22.15 19.03 -7.73
N ARG A 294 20.96 19.43 -8.20
CA ARG A 294 19.69 18.82 -7.78
C ARG A 294 19.62 17.33 -8.10
N LEU A 295 20.02 16.93 -9.30
CA LEU A 295 20.01 15.52 -9.72
C LEU A 295 21.03 14.70 -8.92
N GLU A 296 22.23 15.24 -8.69
CA GLU A 296 23.27 14.63 -7.87
C GLU A 296 22.81 14.46 -6.42
N GLU A 297 22.16 15.47 -5.83
CA GLU A 297 21.58 15.37 -4.49
C GLU A 297 20.49 14.28 -4.44
N ASN A 298 19.61 14.22 -5.44
CA ASN A 298 18.56 13.21 -5.52
C ASN A 298 19.11 11.78 -5.62
N MET A 299 20.18 11.57 -6.39
CA MET A 299 20.84 10.25 -6.52
C MET A 299 21.48 9.78 -5.21
N ASN A 300 21.74 10.70 -4.25
CA ASN A 300 22.23 10.36 -2.93
C ASN A 300 21.11 10.10 -1.91
N LYS A 301 19.84 10.36 -2.25
CA LYS A 301 18.67 10.11 -1.38
C LYS A 301 18.16 8.66 -1.50
N ILE A 302 19.07 7.71 -1.27
CA ILE A 302 18.88 6.27 -1.50
C ILE A 302 19.08 5.42 -0.25
N THR A 303 18.42 4.27 -0.17
CA THR A 303 18.63 3.29 0.91
C THR A 303 19.68 2.25 0.48
N PRO A 304 20.17 1.41 1.40
CA PRO A 304 21.00 0.26 1.05
C PRO A 304 20.34 -0.74 0.08
N SER A 305 19.00 -0.72 -0.05
CA SER A 305 18.30 -1.58 -1.02
C SER A 305 18.38 -1.07 -2.46
N SER A 306 18.82 0.17 -2.68
CA SER A 306 18.91 0.78 -4.01
C SER A 306 19.93 0.05 -4.90
N PRO A 307 19.65 -0.13 -6.20
CA PRO A 307 20.62 -0.63 -7.16
C PRO A 307 21.81 0.33 -7.36
N LEU A 308 21.67 1.62 -7.04
CA LEU A 308 22.75 2.60 -7.11
C LEU A 308 23.56 2.69 -5.80
N TRP A 309 23.20 1.93 -4.76
CA TRP A 309 23.92 1.92 -3.50
C TRP A 309 25.32 1.30 -3.66
N ARG A 310 26.37 2.08 -3.34
CA ARG A 310 27.77 1.65 -3.43
C ARG A 310 28.43 1.39 -2.07
N GLY A 311 27.70 1.52 -0.97
CA GLY A 311 28.21 1.22 0.36
C GLY A 311 28.48 -0.27 0.54
N LYS A 312 29.50 -0.64 1.33
CA LYS A 312 29.72 -2.03 1.72
C LYS A 312 28.63 -2.46 2.70
N TRP A 313 28.11 -3.67 2.53
CA TRP A 313 27.31 -4.34 3.55
C TRP A 313 28.26 -4.71 4.69
N GLU A 314 28.23 -3.93 5.77
CA GLU A 314 28.79 -4.40 7.04
C GLU A 314 27.76 -5.36 7.65
N TRP A 315 28.11 -6.63 7.69
CA TRP A 315 27.33 -7.71 8.33
C TRP A 315 27.72 -7.81 9.79
#